data_AF-A0A5E8AP71-F1
#
_entry.id   AF-A0A5E8AP71-F1
#
_cell.length_a   1.000
_cell.length_b   1.000
_cell.length_c   1.000
_cell.angle_alpha   90.00
_cell.angle_beta   90.00
_cell.angle_gamma   90.00
#
_symmetry.space_group_name_H-M   'P 1'
#
loop_
_entity.id
_entity.type
_entity.pdbx_description
1 polymer ?
#
loop_
_entity_poly.entity_id
_entity_poly.type
_entity_poly.pdbx_seq_one_letter_code
_entity_poly.pdbx_strand_id
1 'polypeptide(L)'
;MLYKLRLFLAVLVLGTPLQLISQNQIWGTVVSAENGGPIPYVNLGVAEKNIGTVSDEKGEFSFDIGQIAPSDSVIFSIVGYKRKAVTLRELLANLSPQKIELREHVIKLAEVVIEVDPSNSKVLGVQRVSGKKFGFVGGIGAGAEISRKMRISQPSVLNTASIYVKNKKDQSFKLRLNVYTADPKEGSPGRSLLSQSIILESDLQEGWLSYDFKEPVVVNHAFYISYEWVESNLQNPMIALRGNNLDERVRVRPVSMGKWIMGGNYDFAIRCEVMND
;
A
#
# COMPACT_ATOMS: atom_id res chain seq x y z
N MET A 1 47.42 19.75 46.18
CA MET A 1 47.20 19.99 44.74
C MET A 1 46.42 18.87 44.06
N LEU A 2 46.66 17.58 44.38
CA LEU A 2 45.93 16.44 43.79
C LEU A 2 44.41 16.36 44.11
N TYR A 3 43.95 16.84 45.27
CA TYR A 3 42.52 16.79 45.64
C TYR A 3 41.66 17.80 44.85
N LYS A 4 42.21 18.96 44.48
CA LYS A 4 41.54 19.94 43.60
C LYS A 4 41.40 19.43 42.16
N LEU A 5 42.39 18.65 41.69
CA LEU A 5 42.35 18.02 40.37
C LEU A 5 41.32 16.88 40.30
N ARG A 6 41.14 16.11 41.38
CA ARG A 6 40.07 15.08 41.48
C ARG A 6 38.66 15.69 41.54
N LEU A 7 38.49 16.82 42.23
CA LEU A 7 37.19 17.53 42.24
C LEU A 7 36.84 18.11 40.85
N PHE A 8 37.84 18.60 40.12
CA PHE A 8 37.66 19.14 38.77
C PHE A 8 37.27 18.06 37.74
N LEU A 9 37.85 16.85 37.85
CA LEU A 9 37.49 15.70 37.02
C LEU A 9 36.10 15.13 37.36
N ALA A 10 35.68 15.17 38.64
CA ALA A 10 34.33 14.74 39.04
C ALA A 10 33.22 15.68 38.54
N VAL A 11 33.50 16.99 38.47
CA VAL A 11 32.55 17.98 37.95
C VAL A 11 32.45 17.92 36.41
N LEU A 12 33.52 17.55 35.71
CA LEU A 12 33.52 17.45 34.24
C LEU A 12 32.66 16.27 33.73
N VAL A 13 32.50 15.20 34.51
CA VAL A 13 31.68 14.04 34.15
C VAL A 13 30.18 14.25 34.45
N LEU A 14 29.83 15.18 35.34
CA LEU A 14 28.45 15.51 35.69
C LEU A 14 27.81 16.60 34.80
N GLY A 15 28.60 17.22 33.92
CA GLY A 15 28.19 18.38 33.11
C GLY A 15 27.84 18.09 31.65
N THR A 16 27.94 16.85 31.17
CA THR A 16 27.45 16.53 29.82
C THR A 16 25.93 16.40 29.89
N PRO A 17 25.14 17.30 29.26
CA PRO A 17 23.73 17.02 29.09
C PRO A 17 23.65 15.74 28.25
N LEU A 18 23.15 14.66 28.85
CA LEU A 18 22.71 13.51 28.09
C LEU A 18 21.66 14.05 27.13
N GLN A 19 22.07 14.29 25.89
CA GLN A 19 21.15 14.57 24.80
C GLN A 19 20.32 13.31 24.67
N LEU A 20 19.15 13.31 25.32
CA LEU A 20 18.10 12.34 25.06
C LEU A 20 17.74 12.54 23.60
N ILE A 21 18.36 11.75 22.72
CA ILE A 21 17.92 11.63 21.34
C ILE A 21 16.52 11.06 21.45
N SER A 22 15.51 11.90 21.24
CA SER A 22 14.14 11.43 21.06
C SER A 22 14.18 10.42 19.92
N GLN A 23 13.90 9.16 20.24
CA GLN A 23 13.80 8.13 19.22
C GLN A 23 12.54 8.42 18.41
N ASN A 24 12.69 9.13 17.29
CA ASN A 24 11.57 9.48 16.40
C ASN A 24 11.22 8.33 15.45
N GLN A 25 11.73 7.13 15.67
CA GLN A 25 11.54 6.01 14.76
C GLN A 25 11.48 4.70 15.53
N ILE A 26 10.49 3.88 15.21
CA ILE A 26 10.44 2.47 15.64
C ILE A 26 10.77 1.58 14.45
N TRP A 27 11.34 0.42 14.72
CA TRP A 27 11.69 -0.57 13.70
C TRP A 27 11.47 -1.97 14.24
N GLY A 28 11.32 -2.93 13.34
CA GLY A 28 11.01 -4.30 13.71
C GLY A 28 10.62 -5.16 12.53
N THR A 29 10.00 -6.30 12.83
CA THR A 29 9.58 -7.28 11.82
C THR A 29 8.14 -7.70 12.07
N VAL A 30 7.37 -7.85 10.99
CA VAL A 30 6.03 -8.43 11.02
C VAL A 30 6.09 -9.91 10.66
N VAL A 31 5.49 -10.76 11.49
CA VAL A 31 5.51 -12.22 11.31
C VAL A 31 4.13 -12.84 11.49
N SER A 32 3.93 -14.03 10.92
CA SER A 32 2.73 -14.85 11.18
C SER A 32 2.77 -15.39 12.60
N ALA A 33 1.64 -15.30 13.29
CA ALA A 33 1.46 -15.90 14.61
C ALA A 33 1.40 -17.44 14.55
N GLU A 34 1.03 -18.00 13.39
CA GLU A 34 0.79 -19.42 13.16
C GLU A 34 2.09 -20.19 12.95
N ASN A 35 3.03 -19.62 12.17
CA ASN A 35 4.28 -20.30 11.80
C ASN A 35 5.55 -19.51 12.14
N GLY A 36 5.44 -18.25 12.59
CA GLY A 36 6.58 -17.39 12.92
C GLY A 36 7.36 -16.84 11.72
N GLY A 37 6.96 -17.18 10.50
CA GLY A 37 7.59 -16.71 9.27
C GLY A 37 7.31 -15.22 8.99
N PRO A 38 8.21 -14.54 8.27
CA PRO A 38 8.04 -13.13 7.92
C PRO A 38 6.84 -12.93 7.01
N ILE A 39 6.09 -11.84 7.23
CA ILE A 39 5.00 -11.44 6.33
C ILE A 39 5.50 -10.26 5.49
N PRO A 40 5.74 -10.47 4.18
CA PRO A 40 6.28 -9.43 3.32
C PRO A 40 5.26 -8.33 3.08
N TYR A 41 5.76 -7.11 2.93
CA TYR A 41 5.00 -5.95 2.48
C TYR A 41 3.75 -5.60 3.32
N VAL A 42 3.74 -5.81 4.61
CA VAL A 42 2.62 -5.41 5.47
C VAL A 42 2.45 -3.89 5.40
N ASN A 43 1.22 -3.41 5.27
CA ASN A 43 0.91 -1.98 5.35
C ASN A 43 0.94 -1.54 6.82
N LEU A 44 1.63 -0.43 7.10
CA LEU A 44 1.70 0.20 8.40
C LEU A 44 1.21 1.65 8.30
N GLY A 45 0.43 2.13 9.25
CA GLY A 45 0.13 3.56 9.34
C GLY A 45 -0.85 3.91 10.44
N VAL A 46 -1.09 5.20 10.62
CA VAL A 46 -2.06 5.71 11.60
C VAL A 46 -3.29 6.21 10.85
N ALA A 47 -4.45 5.65 11.17
CA ALA A 47 -5.71 6.02 10.51
C ALA A 47 -5.97 7.53 10.65
N GLU A 48 -6.54 8.12 9.59
CA GLU A 48 -6.82 9.57 9.48
C GLU A 48 -5.57 10.48 9.62
N LYS A 49 -4.38 9.90 9.69
CA LYS A 49 -3.12 10.62 9.59
C LYS A 49 -2.42 10.21 8.31
N ASN A 50 -1.81 11.17 7.62
CA ASN A 50 -0.99 10.88 6.44
C ASN A 50 0.41 10.42 6.87
N ILE A 51 0.47 9.41 7.76
CA ILE A 51 1.69 8.81 8.28
C ILE A 51 1.57 7.30 8.09
N GLY A 52 2.34 6.75 7.16
CA GLY A 52 2.25 5.37 6.74
C GLY A 52 3.47 4.91 5.95
N THR A 53 3.71 3.61 5.96
CA THR A 53 4.77 2.94 5.19
C THR A 53 4.37 1.50 4.87
N VAL A 54 5.25 0.75 4.22
CA VAL A 54 5.10 -0.67 3.94
C VAL A 54 6.37 -1.38 4.44
N SER A 55 6.24 -2.58 5.01
CA SER A 55 7.42 -3.40 5.31
C SER A 55 8.09 -3.91 4.04
N ASP A 56 9.30 -4.45 4.12
CA ASP A 56 9.98 -5.04 2.96
C ASP A 56 9.60 -6.52 2.73
N GLU A 57 10.30 -7.19 1.82
CA GLU A 57 10.13 -8.62 1.52
C GLU A 57 10.47 -9.56 2.68
N LYS A 58 11.20 -9.09 3.70
CA LYS A 58 11.51 -9.83 4.92
C LYS A 58 10.54 -9.49 6.05
N GLY A 59 9.53 -8.67 5.78
CA GLY A 59 8.60 -8.16 6.77
C GLY A 59 9.24 -7.13 7.71
N GLU A 60 10.45 -6.66 7.41
CA GLU A 60 11.14 -5.65 8.20
C GLU A 60 10.56 -4.27 7.90
N PHE A 61 10.42 -3.43 8.93
CA PHE A 61 9.89 -2.09 8.79
C PHE A 61 10.67 -1.09 9.62
N SER A 62 10.58 0.16 9.17
CA SER A 62 11.03 1.36 9.86
C SER A 62 9.93 2.40 9.74
N PHE A 63 9.49 2.95 10.88
CA PHE A 63 8.32 3.82 10.95
C PHE A 63 8.60 5.08 11.77
N ASP A 64 8.43 6.24 11.14
CA ASP A 64 8.58 7.56 11.76
C ASP A 64 7.39 7.82 12.69
N ILE A 65 7.70 8.13 13.95
CA ILE A 65 6.73 8.38 15.02
C ILE A 65 6.73 9.82 15.50
N GLY A 66 7.50 10.72 14.88
CA GLY A 66 7.70 12.10 15.35
C GLY A 66 6.42 12.95 15.40
N GLN A 67 5.39 12.59 14.63
CA GLN A 67 4.09 13.28 14.58
C GLN A 67 2.93 12.43 15.14
N ILE A 68 3.24 11.34 15.87
CA ILE A 68 2.27 10.40 16.41
C ILE A 68 2.17 10.60 17.92
N ALA A 69 0.95 10.76 18.43
CA ALA A 69 0.70 10.87 19.87
C ALA A 69 0.74 9.46 20.49
N PRO A 70 1.17 9.32 21.76
CA PRO A 70 1.22 8.02 22.43
C PRO A 70 -0.11 7.25 22.47
N SER A 71 -1.25 7.95 22.41
CA SER A 71 -2.59 7.36 22.37
C SER A 71 -3.04 6.90 20.99
N ASP A 72 -2.36 7.34 19.92
CA ASP A 72 -2.71 6.93 18.57
C ASP A 72 -2.37 5.45 18.36
N SER A 73 -3.16 4.79 17.51
CA SER A 73 -2.90 3.41 17.13
C SER A 73 -2.17 3.32 15.79
N VAL A 74 -1.03 2.64 15.78
CA VAL A 74 -0.38 2.17 14.57
C VAL A 74 -1.08 0.89 14.12
N ILE A 75 -1.55 0.89 12.89
CA ILE A 75 -2.29 -0.20 12.26
C ILE A 75 -1.37 -0.97 11.36
N PHE A 76 -1.41 -2.30 11.49
CA PHE A 76 -0.72 -3.26 10.65
C PHE A 76 -1.79 -4.08 9.92
N SER A 77 -1.74 -4.09 8.59
CA SER A 77 -2.75 -4.75 7.78
C SER A 77 -2.15 -5.30 6.49
N ILE A 78 -2.64 -6.46 6.09
CA ILE A 78 -2.40 -7.05 4.77
C ILE A 78 -3.55 -8.03 4.49
N VAL A 79 -3.86 -8.22 3.21
CA VAL A 79 -4.87 -9.19 2.80
C VAL A 79 -4.47 -10.60 3.27
N GLY A 80 -5.44 -11.38 3.74
CA GLY A 80 -5.24 -12.73 4.29
C GLY A 80 -4.95 -12.76 5.80
N TYR A 81 -4.80 -11.59 6.45
CA TYR A 81 -4.52 -11.48 7.88
C TYR A 81 -5.52 -10.56 8.59
N LYS A 82 -5.72 -10.80 9.89
CA LYS A 82 -6.52 -9.93 10.74
C LYS A 82 -5.76 -8.63 10.98
N ARG A 83 -6.39 -7.49 10.68
CA ARG A 83 -5.89 -6.16 11.02
C ARG A 83 -5.55 -6.07 12.51
N LYS A 84 -4.34 -5.62 12.82
CA LYS A 84 -3.87 -5.37 14.19
C LYS A 84 -3.66 -3.88 14.41
N ALA A 85 -4.11 -3.37 15.55
CA ALA A 85 -3.89 -2.00 15.98
C ALA A 85 -3.18 -2.04 17.33
N VAL A 86 -2.09 -1.28 17.47
CA VAL A 86 -1.29 -1.20 18.69
C VAL A 86 -1.05 0.27 18.98
N THR A 87 -1.26 0.72 20.22
CA THR A 87 -1.01 2.12 20.55
C THR A 87 0.48 2.44 20.48
N LEU A 88 0.84 3.67 20.13
CA LEU A 88 2.24 4.09 20.14
C LEU A 88 2.85 3.92 21.55
N ARG A 89 2.08 4.17 22.61
CA ARG A 89 2.51 3.93 24.00
C ARG A 89 2.91 2.47 24.23
N GLU A 90 2.11 1.52 23.77
CA GLU A 90 2.41 0.09 23.88
C GLU A 90 3.66 -0.29 23.06
N LEU A 91 3.81 0.27 21.86
CA LEU A 91 5.00 0.06 21.03
C LEU A 91 6.26 0.60 21.69
N LEU A 92 6.19 1.76 22.34
CA LEU A 92 7.32 2.38 23.05
C LEU A 92 7.63 1.71 24.39
N ALA A 93 6.67 1.02 25.01
CA ALA A 93 6.91 0.24 26.22
C ALA A 93 7.79 -0.99 25.95
N ASN A 94 7.78 -1.50 24.70
CA ASN A 94 8.70 -2.52 24.25
C ASN A 94 9.89 -1.85 23.53
N LEU A 95 11.12 -2.24 23.85
CA LEU A 95 12.28 -1.74 23.13
C LEU A 95 12.30 -2.29 21.70
N SER A 96 12.78 -1.48 20.73
CA SER A 96 13.03 -1.97 19.39
C SER A 96 14.20 -2.98 19.39
N PRO A 97 14.21 -4.03 18.53
CA PRO A 97 13.22 -4.32 17.49
C PRO A 97 11.85 -4.73 18.02
N GLN A 98 10.80 -4.21 17.39
CA GLN A 98 9.44 -4.69 17.59
C GLN A 98 9.25 -6.03 16.86
N LYS A 99 8.55 -6.98 17.50
CA LYS A 99 8.03 -8.18 16.84
C LYS A 99 6.52 -8.08 16.76
N ILE A 100 5.98 -7.90 15.56
CA ILE A 100 4.54 -7.72 15.36
C ILE A 100 3.94 -8.98 14.76
N GLU A 101 3.18 -9.71 15.57
CA GLU A 101 2.51 -10.92 15.11
C GLU A 101 1.13 -10.60 14.54
N LEU A 102 0.87 -11.01 13.30
CA LEU A 102 -0.46 -11.01 12.69
C LEU A 102 -1.02 -12.43 12.65
N ARG A 103 -2.32 -12.55 12.88
CA ARG A 103 -3.02 -13.84 12.75
C ARG A 103 -3.68 -13.94 11.40
N GLU A 104 -3.58 -15.10 10.78
CA GLU A 104 -4.28 -15.37 9.52
C GLU A 104 -5.79 -15.19 9.69
N HIS A 105 -6.40 -14.66 8.65
CA HIS A 105 -7.84 -14.48 8.57
C HIS A 105 -8.29 -14.86 7.16
N VAL A 106 -8.90 -16.04 7.06
CA VAL A 106 -9.48 -16.53 5.82
C VAL A 106 -10.69 -15.67 5.48
N ILE A 107 -10.55 -14.81 4.48
CA ILE A 107 -11.68 -14.11 3.88
C ILE A 107 -12.51 -15.16 3.15
N LYS A 108 -13.63 -15.59 3.75
CA LYS A 108 -14.64 -16.38 3.03
C LYS A 108 -15.26 -15.50 1.96
N LEU A 109 -14.77 -15.63 0.74
CA LEU A 109 -15.45 -15.07 -0.42
C LEU A 109 -16.76 -15.84 -0.62
N ALA A 110 -17.84 -15.14 -0.97
CA ALA A 110 -19.08 -15.81 -1.32
C ALA A 110 -18.81 -16.65 -2.57
N GLU A 111 -19.10 -17.95 -2.48
CA GLU A 111 -19.07 -18.84 -3.63
C GLU A 111 -20.23 -18.44 -4.53
N VAL A 112 -19.92 -17.71 -5.60
CA VAL A 112 -20.86 -17.37 -6.64
C VAL A 112 -20.44 -18.15 -7.87
N VAL A 113 -21.29 -19.09 -8.29
CA VAL A 113 -21.12 -19.77 -9.58
C VAL A 113 -21.61 -18.81 -10.64
N ILE A 114 -20.69 -18.27 -11.42
CA ILE A 114 -20.97 -17.47 -12.62
C ILE A 114 -20.55 -18.36 -13.81
N GLU A 115 -21.47 -18.64 -14.73
CA GLU A 115 -21.18 -19.40 -15.95
C GLU A 115 -20.50 -18.47 -16.95
N VAL A 116 -19.18 -18.38 -16.86
CA VAL A 116 -18.41 -17.48 -17.71
C VAL A 116 -18.25 -18.05 -19.12
N ASP A 117 -18.63 -17.29 -20.15
CA ASP A 117 -18.19 -17.52 -21.53
C ASP A 117 -16.93 -16.69 -21.82
N PRO A 118 -15.74 -17.32 -22.02
CA PRO A 118 -14.51 -16.60 -22.35
C PRO A 118 -14.58 -15.77 -23.63
N SER A 119 -15.52 -16.08 -24.55
CA SER A 119 -15.75 -15.31 -25.77
C SER A 119 -16.51 -14.00 -25.52
N ASN A 120 -17.18 -13.88 -24.38
CA ASN A 120 -17.93 -12.70 -23.95
C ASN A 120 -17.11 -11.86 -22.95
N SER A 121 -15.92 -11.41 -23.39
CA SER A 121 -15.06 -10.55 -22.59
C SER A 121 -15.20 -9.07 -22.94
N LYS A 122 -15.00 -8.20 -21.93
CA LYS A 122 -15.08 -6.75 -22.08
C LYS A 122 -13.92 -6.05 -21.38
N VAL A 123 -13.24 -5.17 -22.11
CA VAL A 123 -12.20 -4.30 -21.55
C VAL A 123 -12.83 -3.03 -20.97
N LEU A 124 -12.63 -2.82 -19.66
CA LEU A 124 -13.00 -1.62 -18.92
C LEU A 124 -11.78 -0.72 -18.68
N GLY A 125 -12.01 0.57 -18.46
CA GLY A 125 -10.94 1.54 -18.18
C GLY A 125 -10.29 2.10 -19.45
N VAL A 126 -8.99 2.38 -19.39
CA VAL A 126 -8.25 3.04 -20.48
C VAL A 126 -7.83 2.01 -21.55
N GLN A 127 -8.47 2.05 -22.71
CA GLN A 127 -8.18 1.07 -23.78
C GLN A 127 -6.99 1.47 -24.68
N ARG A 128 -6.77 2.77 -24.89
CA ARG A 128 -5.69 3.30 -25.74
C ARG A 128 -4.91 4.37 -25.01
N VAL A 129 -3.59 4.34 -25.15
CA VAL A 129 -2.67 5.32 -24.56
C VAL A 129 -1.99 6.08 -25.72
N SER A 130 -2.64 7.14 -26.21
CA SER A 130 -2.15 8.01 -27.29
C SER A 130 -1.68 9.36 -26.75
N GLY A 131 -0.59 9.94 -27.29
CA GLY A 131 -0.08 11.24 -26.85
C GLY A 131 0.42 11.25 -25.39
N LYS A 132 1.10 10.18 -24.99
CA LYS A 132 1.35 9.79 -23.59
C LYS A 132 2.06 10.89 -22.80
N LYS A 133 1.42 11.35 -21.72
CA LYS A 133 2.08 12.04 -20.61
C LYS A 133 2.35 11.02 -19.52
N PHE A 134 3.50 11.11 -18.88
CA PHE A 134 3.83 10.25 -17.75
C PHE A 134 3.96 11.10 -16.49
N GLY A 135 3.47 10.58 -15.37
CA GLY A 135 3.61 11.20 -14.06
C GLY A 135 4.08 10.19 -13.02
N PHE A 136 4.62 10.73 -11.93
CA PHE A 136 4.88 9.98 -10.70
C PHE A 136 3.76 10.26 -9.70
N VAL A 137 3.61 9.36 -8.73
CA VAL A 137 2.63 9.53 -7.66
C VAL A 137 3.25 10.41 -6.56
N GLY A 138 2.52 11.43 -6.12
CA GLY A 138 2.91 12.23 -4.96
C GLY A 138 2.72 11.42 -3.67
N GLY A 139 3.78 11.31 -2.87
CA GLY A 139 3.79 10.57 -1.60
C GLY A 139 5.08 10.82 -0.82
N ILE A 140 5.11 10.36 0.43
CA ILE A 140 6.25 10.58 1.36
C ILE A 140 7.10 9.30 1.52
N GLY A 141 6.69 8.18 0.92
CA GLY A 141 7.40 6.90 0.96
C GLY A 141 6.55 5.76 0.38
N ALA A 142 6.95 4.51 0.67
CA ALA A 142 6.16 3.33 0.31
C ALA A 142 4.71 3.42 0.83
N GLY A 143 3.79 2.82 0.10
CA GLY A 143 2.36 2.79 0.40
C GLY A 143 1.54 3.85 -0.33
N ALA A 144 2.19 4.66 -1.17
CA ALA A 144 1.49 5.51 -2.13
C ALA A 144 0.69 4.63 -3.11
N GLU A 145 -0.58 4.92 -3.29
CA GLU A 145 -1.50 4.09 -4.06
C GLU A 145 -2.35 4.95 -4.99
N ILE A 146 -2.53 4.47 -6.22
CA ILE A 146 -3.45 5.06 -7.20
C ILE A 146 -4.52 4.07 -7.58
N SER A 147 -5.72 4.56 -7.85
CA SER A 147 -6.85 3.69 -8.14
C SER A 147 -7.76 4.27 -9.22
N ARG A 148 -8.48 3.37 -9.86
CA ARG A 148 -9.49 3.69 -10.86
C ARG A 148 -10.77 2.90 -10.63
N LYS A 149 -11.90 3.60 -10.60
CA LYS A 149 -13.24 3.01 -10.53
C LYS A 149 -13.61 2.38 -11.87
N MET A 150 -13.98 1.11 -11.83
CA MET A 150 -14.54 0.33 -12.92
C MET A 150 -16.06 0.23 -12.73
N ARG A 151 -16.81 0.48 -13.81
CA ARG A 151 -18.27 0.37 -13.83
C ARG A 151 -18.65 -0.85 -14.64
N ILE A 152 -19.50 -1.69 -14.08
CA ILE A 152 -20.08 -2.88 -14.72
C ILE A 152 -21.60 -2.74 -14.72
N SER A 153 -22.26 -3.33 -15.71
CA SER A 153 -23.72 -3.34 -15.87
C SER A 153 -24.38 -4.57 -15.26
N GLN A 154 -23.61 -5.63 -15.05
CA GLN A 154 -24.05 -6.91 -14.49
C GLN A 154 -22.86 -7.56 -13.75
N PRO A 155 -23.10 -8.55 -12.88
CA PRO A 155 -22.02 -9.32 -12.26
C PRO A 155 -21.06 -9.88 -13.31
N SER A 156 -19.77 -9.86 -12.99
CA SER A 156 -18.71 -10.35 -13.86
C SER A 156 -17.60 -11.03 -13.06
N VAL A 157 -16.78 -11.81 -13.75
CA VAL A 157 -15.51 -12.31 -13.23
C VAL A 157 -14.37 -11.47 -13.80
N LEU A 158 -13.47 -11.00 -12.94
CA LEU A 158 -12.29 -10.26 -13.35
C LEU A 158 -11.23 -11.22 -13.91
N ASN A 159 -10.86 -11.05 -15.19
CA ASN A 159 -9.89 -11.90 -15.88
C ASN A 159 -8.47 -11.33 -15.78
N THR A 160 -8.33 -10.04 -16.07
CA THR A 160 -7.02 -9.36 -16.06
C THR A 160 -7.11 -7.97 -15.42
N ALA A 161 -6.01 -7.51 -14.83
CA ALA A 161 -5.83 -6.11 -14.45
C ALA A 161 -4.49 -5.62 -15.00
N SER A 162 -4.51 -4.46 -15.66
CA SER A 162 -3.30 -3.86 -16.25
C SER A 162 -3.13 -2.39 -15.89
N ILE A 163 -1.87 -1.99 -15.76
CA ILE A 163 -1.42 -0.60 -15.65
C ILE A 163 -0.37 -0.29 -16.70
N TYR A 164 -0.46 0.88 -17.33
CA TYR A 164 0.54 1.32 -18.29
C TYR A 164 1.67 2.08 -17.60
N VAL A 165 2.87 1.51 -17.67
CA VAL A 165 4.06 1.98 -16.95
C VAL A 165 5.14 2.46 -17.92
N LYS A 166 6.02 3.32 -17.41
CA LYS A 166 7.32 3.66 -17.98
C LYS A 166 8.37 3.64 -16.89
N ASN A 167 9.35 2.77 -17.05
CA ASN A 167 10.41 2.49 -16.12
C ASN A 167 11.73 3.05 -16.63
N LYS A 168 12.69 3.23 -15.72
CA LYS A 168 14.08 3.51 -16.08
C LYS A 168 14.75 2.23 -16.58
N LYS A 169 15.64 2.37 -17.55
CA LYS A 169 16.42 1.24 -18.08
C LYS A 169 17.20 0.56 -16.94
N ASP A 170 17.24 -0.78 -16.97
CA ASP A 170 18.02 -1.62 -16.04
C ASP A 170 17.63 -1.46 -14.56
N GLN A 171 16.40 -1.01 -14.27
CA GLN A 171 15.84 -0.97 -12.93
C GLN A 171 14.66 -1.93 -12.82
N SER A 172 14.59 -2.72 -11.76
CA SER A 172 13.36 -3.40 -11.38
C SER A 172 12.48 -2.47 -10.55
N PHE A 173 11.20 -2.82 -10.45
CA PHE A 173 10.24 -2.17 -9.57
C PHE A 173 9.20 -3.17 -9.11
N LYS A 174 8.53 -2.84 -8.00
CA LYS A 174 7.44 -3.63 -7.43
C LYS A 174 6.20 -2.79 -7.20
N LEU A 175 5.06 -3.31 -7.65
CA LEU A 175 3.74 -2.75 -7.39
C LEU A 175 2.85 -3.82 -6.77
N ARG A 176 2.10 -3.47 -5.73
CA ARG A 176 0.98 -4.30 -5.28
C ARG A 176 -0.26 -3.97 -6.10
N LEU A 177 -0.90 -5.01 -6.63
CA LEU A 177 -2.24 -4.91 -7.21
C LEU A 177 -3.28 -5.12 -6.10
N ASN A 178 -4.25 -4.20 -6.00
CA ASN A 178 -5.45 -4.41 -5.19
C ASN A 178 -6.73 -4.29 -6.02
N VAL A 179 -7.77 -4.97 -5.54
CA VAL A 179 -9.13 -4.88 -6.06
C VAL A 179 -10.05 -4.62 -4.88
N TYR A 180 -10.83 -3.54 -4.93
CA TYR A 180 -11.70 -3.12 -3.82
C TYR A 180 -13.16 -2.98 -4.27
N THR A 181 -14.09 -3.18 -3.33
CA THR A 181 -15.46 -2.67 -3.49
C THR A 181 -15.44 -1.15 -3.61
N ALA A 182 -16.41 -0.54 -4.28
CA ALA A 182 -16.67 0.89 -4.08
C ALA A 182 -17.42 1.12 -2.76
N ASP A 183 -16.88 1.98 -1.89
CA ASP A 183 -17.55 2.37 -0.65
C ASP A 183 -18.87 3.09 -0.98
N PRO A 184 -20.02 2.64 -0.44
CA PRO A 184 -21.32 3.20 -0.79
C PRO A 184 -21.56 4.61 -0.22
N LYS A 185 -20.83 5.02 0.81
CA LYS A 185 -20.96 6.33 1.47
C LYS A 185 -19.99 7.35 0.89
N GLU A 186 -18.73 6.96 0.72
CA GLU A 186 -17.67 7.88 0.30
C GLU A 186 -17.38 7.83 -1.20
N GLY A 187 -17.81 6.76 -1.88
CA GLY A 187 -17.46 6.51 -3.27
C GLY A 187 -15.96 6.33 -3.49
N SER A 188 -15.19 6.01 -2.45
CA SER A 188 -13.75 5.69 -2.47
C SER A 188 -13.54 4.16 -2.50
N PRO A 189 -12.31 3.65 -2.67
CA PRO A 189 -12.02 2.23 -2.46
C PRO A 189 -12.34 1.78 -1.04
N GLY A 190 -13.16 0.73 -0.92
CA GLY A 190 -13.62 0.14 0.34
C GLY A 190 -12.83 -1.12 0.73
N ARG A 191 -13.53 -2.22 1.05
CA ARG A 191 -12.90 -3.49 1.44
C ARG A 191 -12.24 -4.20 0.24
N SER A 192 -11.18 -4.95 0.52
CA SER A 192 -10.53 -5.81 -0.48
C SER A 192 -11.51 -6.89 -0.98
N LEU A 193 -11.38 -7.21 -2.27
CA LEU A 193 -11.99 -8.35 -2.94
C LEU A 193 -10.99 -9.49 -3.19
N LEU A 194 -9.71 -9.27 -2.88
CA LEU A 194 -8.67 -10.29 -2.97
C LEU A 194 -8.58 -11.09 -1.67
N SER A 195 -8.30 -12.39 -1.80
CA SER A 195 -8.04 -13.30 -0.67
C SER A 195 -6.56 -13.32 -0.24
N GLN A 196 -5.65 -12.93 -1.13
CA GLN A 196 -4.21 -12.87 -0.89
C GLN A 196 -3.59 -11.60 -1.51
N SER A 197 -2.40 -11.23 -1.02
CA SER A 197 -1.61 -10.11 -1.55
C SER A 197 -1.01 -10.48 -2.92
N ILE A 198 -1.09 -9.58 -3.90
CA ILE A 198 -0.53 -9.77 -5.24
C ILE A 198 0.55 -8.71 -5.48
N ILE A 199 1.82 -9.13 -5.50
CA ILE A 199 2.97 -8.27 -5.81
C ILE A 199 3.42 -8.55 -7.24
N LEU A 200 3.48 -7.49 -8.04
CA LEU A 200 4.00 -7.50 -9.40
C LEU A 200 5.42 -6.98 -9.38
N GLU A 201 6.38 -7.84 -9.64
CA GLU A 201 7.78 -7.49 -9.85
C GLU A 201 8.09 -7.46 -11.35
N SER A 202 8.71 -6.40 -11.83
CA SER A 202 9.00 -6.22 -13.24
C SER A 202 10.16 -5.27 -13.49
N ASP A 203 10.81 -5.42 -14.63
CA ASP A 203 11.80 -4.51 -15.21
C ASP A 203 11.29 -3.85 -16.51
N LEU A 204 10.00 -4.01 -16.83
CA LEU A 204 9.37 -3.54 -18.06
C LEU A 204 9.65 -2.05 -18.32
N GLN A 205 10.37 -1.75 -19.40
CA GLN A 205 10.77 -0.38 -19.74
C GLN A 205 9.58 0.52 -20.06
N GLU A 206 8.64 0.07 -20.88
CA GLU A 206 7.39 0.80 -21.16
C GLU A 206 6.34 -0.17 -21.70
N GLY A 207 5.10 -0.08 -21.20
CA GLY A 207 4.02 -0.95 -21.68
C GLY A 207 2.94 -1.23 -20.66
N TRP A 208 2.04 -2.14 -21.02
CA TRP A 208 1.03 -2.67 -20.10
C TRP A 208 1.64 -3.75 -19.21
N LEU A 209 1.88 -3.43 -17.95
CA LEU A 209 2.11 -4.44 -16.92
C LEU A 209 0.76 -5.06 -16.58
N SER A 210 0.59 -6.36 -16.84
CA SER A 210 -0.70 -7.06 -16.71
C SER A 210 -0.57 -8.23 -15.74
N TYR A 211 -1.64 -8.50 -15.01
CA TYR A 211 -1.79 -9.67 -14.16
C TYR A 211 -3.03 -10.45 -14.59
N ASP A 212 -2.85 -11.75 -14.83
CA ASP A 212 -3.92 -12.69 -15.15
C ASP A 212 -4.36 -13.39 -13.85
N PHE A 213 -5.60 -13.18 -13.45
CA PHE A 213 -6.13 -13.77 -12.22
C PHE A 213 -6.25 -15.29 -12.37
N LYS A 214 -5.66 -16.03 -11.42
CA LYS A 214 -5.74 -17.50 -11.38
C LYS A 214 -6.96 -18.01 -10.63
N GLU A 215 -7.36 -17.24 -9.61
CA GLU A 215 -8.56 -17.48 -8.82
C GLU A 215 -9.66 -16.50 -9.28
N PRO A 216 -10.92 -16.94 -9.38
CA PRO A 216 -12.00 -16.08 -9.83
C PRO A 216 -12.26 -14.95 -8.82
N VAL A 217 -12.13 -13.70 -9.29
CA VAL A 217 -12.50 -12.51 -8.53
C VAL A 217 -13.83 -11.98 -9.05
N VAL A 218 -14.91 -12.30 -8.32
CA VAL A 218 -16.27 -11.89 -8.67
C VAL A 218 -16.51 -10.42 -8.29
N VAL A 219 -17.02 -9.64 -9.24
CA VAL A 219 -17.40 -8.24 -9.07
C VAL A 219 -18.90 -8.07 -9.35
N ASN A 220 -19.66 -7.67 -8.33
CA ASN A 220 -21.13 -7.54 -8.41
C ASN A 220 -21.61 -6.12 -8.68
N HIS A 221 -20.78 -5.12 -8.35
CA HIS A 221 -21.06 -3.70 -8.52
C HIS A 221 -19.82 -2.98 -9.03
N ALA A 222 -19.91 -1.66 -9.19
CA ALA A 222 -18.72 -0.86 -9.43
C ALA A 222 -17.64 -1.13 -8.37
N PHE A 223 -16.41 -1.29 -8.84
CA PHE A 223 -15.26 -1.69 -8.03
C PHE A 223 -14.06 -0.81 -8.38
N TYR A 224 -12.98 -0.91 -7.61
CA TYR A 224 -11.73 -0.23 -7.88
C TYR A 224 -10.63 -1.23 -8.18
N ILE A 225 -9.79 -0.89 -9.15
CA ILE A 225 -8.47 -1.49 -9.32
C ILE A 225 -7.45 -0.45 -8.91
N SER A 226 -6.43 -0.86 -8.16
CA SER A 226 -5.38 0.03 -7.72
C SER A 226 -4.01 -0.61 -7.73
N TYR A 227 -3.00 0.26 -7.77
CA TYR A 227 -1.60 -0.11 -7.73
C TYR A 227 -0.91 0.70 -6.65
N GLU A 228 -0.29 0.01 -5.70
CA GLU A 228 0.44 0.57 -4.56
C GLU A 228 1.95 0.34 -4.73
N TRP A 229 2.75 1.38 -4.54
CA TRP A 229 4.21 1.27 -4.48
C TRP A 229 4.58 0.67 -3.14
N VAL A 230 5.19 -0.51 -3.14
CA VAL A 230 5.64 -1.16 -1.90
C VAL A 230 7.08 -0.77 -1.52
N GLU A 231 7.75 -0.01 -2.38
CA GLU A 231 9.10 0.52 -2.17
C GLU A 231 9.08 2.05 -2.24
N SER A 232 10.04 2.71 -1.58
CA SER A 232 10.07 4.17 -1.45
C SER A 232 10.44 4.93 -2.74
N ASN A 233 10.85 4.23 -3.81
CA ASN A 233 11.18 4.86 -5.10
C ASN A 233 9.91 5.16 -5.92
N LEU A 234 9.11 6.14 -5.48
CA LEU A 234 7.83 6.51 -6.11
C LEU A 234 7.96 7.09 -7.52
N GLN A 235 9.17 7.44 -7.95
CA GLN A 235 9.44 7.90 -9.30
C GLN A 235 9.54 6.75 -10.31
N ASN A 236 9.56 5.50 -9.82
CA ASN A 236 9.74 4.32 -10.65
C ASN A 236 8.74 3.21 -10.27
N PRO A 237 7.92 2.70 -11.21
CA PRO A 237 7.76 3.22 -12.56
C PRO A 237 6.93 4.51 -12.56
N MET A 238 7.05 5.32 -13.61
CA MET A 238 6.07 6.36 -13.92
C MET A 238 4.83 5.75 -14.57
N ILE A 239 3.67 6.40 -14.39
CA ILE A 239 2.40 5.91 -14.93
C ILE A 239 1.92 6.80 -16.07
N ALA A 240 1.39 6.19 -17.13
CA ALA A 240 0.78 6.96 -18.21
C ALA A 240 -0.52 7.62 -17.74
N LEU A 241 -0.66 8.90 -18.06
CA LEU A 241 -1.79 9.75 -17.72
C LEU A 241 -2.63 10.03 -18.96
N ARG A 242 -3.95 10.13 -18.78
CA ARG A 242 -4.92 10.50 -19.81
C ARG A 242 -5.75 11.71 -19.39
N GLY A 243 -5.87 12.68 -20.29
CA GLY A 243 -6.74 13.84 -20.13
C GLY A 243 -6.18 14.92 -19.19
N ASN A 244 -6.91 16.03 -19.11
CA ASN A 244 -6.64 17.17 -18.22
C ASN A 244 -7.90 17.57 -17.44
N ASN A 245 -8.84 16.65 -17.20
CA ASN A 245 -10.10 16.92 -16.52
C ASN A 245 -10.20 16.12 -15.22
N LEU A 246 -10.86 16.69 -14.20
CA LEU A 246 -11.23 15.97 -12.97
C LEU A 246 -12.02 14.71 -13.34
N ASP A 247 -11.42 13.54 -13.09
CA ASP A 247 -12.12 12.27 -13.23
C ASP A 247 -12.49 11.75 -11.83
N GLU A 248 -13.77 11.82 -11.49
CA GLU A 248 -14.33 11.30 -10.25
C GLU A 248 -14.09 9.81 -10.03
N ARG A 249 -13.65 9.07 -11.06
CA ARG A 249 -13.30 7.65 -10.95
C ARG A 249 -11.93 7.44 -10.34
N VAL A 250 -11.11 8.47 -10.20
CA VAL A 250 -9.73 8.35 -9.75
C VAL A 250 -9.63 8.72 -8.27
N ARG A 251 -9.01 7.83 -7.49
CA ARG A 251 -8.62 8.11 -6.10
C ARG A 251 -7.16 7.78 -5.90
N VAL A 252 -6.49 8.59 -5.09
CA VAL A 252 -5.10 8.37 -4.70
C VAL A 252 -4.98 8.40 -3.19
N ARG A 253 -3.99 7.70 -2.67
CA ARG A 253 -3.64 7.70 -1.26
C ARG A 253 -2.12 7.91 -1.17
N PRO A 254 -1.62 9.01 -0.58
CA PRO A 254 -0.18 9.33 -0.63
C PRO A 254 0.73 8.44 0.21
N VAL A 255 0.17 7.71 1.18
CA VAL A 255 0.88 6.82 2.11
C VAL A 255 -0.03 5.67 2.51
N SER A 256 0.54 4.60 3.05
CA SER A 256 -0.27 3.48 3.52
C SER A 256 -1.20 3.87 4.67
N MET A 257 -2.41 3.30 4.71
CA MET A 257 -3.47 3.62 5.70
C MET A 257 -3.94 5.09 5.76
N GLY A 258 -3.45 5.96 4.87
CA GLY A 258 -3.94 7.33 4.72
C GLY A 258 -5.35 7.40 4.12
N LYS A 259 -5.91 8.61 4.09
CA LYS A 259 -7.23 8.85 3.50
C LYS A 259 -7.16 8.84 1.98
N TRP A 260 -8.18 8.26 1.33
CA TRP A 260 -8.38 8.41 -0.11
C TRP A 260 -8.75 9.84 -0.46
N ILE A 261 -8.02 10.43 -1.39
CA ILE A 261 -8.28 11.77 -1.93
C ILE A 261 -8.51 11.68 -3.45
N MET A 262 -9.08 12.74 -4.02
CA MET A 262 -9.25 12.86 -5.46
C MET A 262 -7.88 12.86 -6.15
N GLY A 263 -7.73 12.12 -7.25
CA GLY A 263 -6.47 12.05 -8.01
C GLY A 263 -6.13 13.29 -8.86
N GLY A 264 -6.88 14.39 -8.69
CA GLY A 264 -6.71 15.61 -9.48
C GLY A 264 -7.24 15.48 -10.92
N ASN A 265 -6.58 16.16 -11.85
CA ASN A 265 -7.05 16.36 -13.24
C ASN A 265 -6.58 15.29 -14.22
N TYR A 266 -6.15 14.12 -13.73
CA TYR A 266 -5.55 13.06 -14.55
C TYR A 266 -6.27 11.73 -14.34
N ASP A 267 -6.57 11.02 -15.43
CA ASP A 267 -6.96 9.60 -15.41
C ASP A 267 -5.69 8.74 -15.56
N PHE A 268 -5.55 7.71 -14.73
CA PHE A 268 -4.42 6.78 -14.85
C PHE A 268 -4.76 5.73 -15.91
N ALA A 269 -3.77 5.37 -16.72
CA ALA A 269 -3.89 4.29 -17.70
C ALA A 269 -3.97 2.93 -17.01
N ILE A 270 -5.12 2.66 -16.41
CA ILE A 270 -5.50 1.41 -15.75
C ILE A 270 -6.68 0.83 -16.52
N ARG A 271 -6.62 -0.47 -16.77
CA ARG A 271 -7.69 -1.23 -17.41
C ARG A 271 -7.84 -2.60 -16.78
N CYS A 272 -8.95 -3.24 -17.09
CA CYS A 272 -9.15 -4.66 -16.82
C CYS A 272 -9.98 -5.30 -17.90
N GLU A 273 -9.87 -6.61 -18.00
CA GLU A 273 -10.82 -7.44 -18.72
C GLU A 273 -11.73 -8.12 -17.71
N VAL A 274 -13.03 -8.05 -17.97
CA VAL A 274 -14.03 -8.80 -17.24
C VAL A 274 -14.74 -9.75 -18.20
N MET A 275 -15.17 -10.90 -17.70
CA MET A 275 -15.95 -11.88 -18.44
C MET A 275 -17.31 -12.05 -17.80
N ASN A 276 -18.28 -12.40 -18.62
CA ASN A 276 -19.70 -12.44 -18.30
C ASN A 276 -20.34 -13.66 -18.98
N ASP A 277 -21.49 -14.08 -18.46
CA ASP A 277 -22.43 -14.96 -19.15
C ASP A 277 -22.89 -14.36 -20.49
#